data_AF-A0A929BD93-F1
#
_entry.id   AF-A0A929BD93-F1
#
_cell.length_a   1.000
_cell.length_b   1.000
_cell.length_c   1.000
_cell.angle_alpha   90.00
_cell.angle_beta   90.00
_cell.angle_gamma   90.00
#
_symmetry.space_group_name_H-M   'P 1'
#
loop_
_entity.id
_entity.type
_entity.pdbx_description
1 polymer ?
#
loop_
_entity_poly.entity_id
_entity_poly.type
_entity_poly.pdbx_seq_one_letter_code
_entity_poly.pdbx_strand_id
1 'polypeptide(L)'
;MLFEKIDFENKSHIEKFIITKKFDCNTWEDYYNSYNYALKCILEEGFSKNYDLNCKAKCILFLIRHSIELCLKLNLYNKKLPIPNSHIFKDLISAYPEDYKFQVSLIKILHLIDLDKDGSCYRYVANKDTNANYFTHEDVTKVYEILQLHWSLNNTTEFEIGTIFPEMEFSKIKKWDLTFHLGEANLLGPLRTQYDQCIEVLVVGIIEDRFDVNEIFVPLMFLIRHSLELALKSNIIEVQNFSTLIKGKDYSNEHSLARLFNCYHDYLTKVDFSKLSQELNKEIEIYLIEYAKLNEVIHQLDKNSQHFRFPTNVKGDFHNIQLSKISFIDVLKLYYYTDPFLTFSNNVLEENGILV
;
A
#
# COMPACT_ATOMS: atom_id res chain seq x y z
N MET A 1 -11.05 -1.17 -9.38
CA MET A 1 -11.40 -0.33 -10.54
C MET A 1 -11.33 1.11 -10.09
N LEU A 2 -10.28 1.82 -10.51
CA LEU A 2 -10.23 3.29 -10.39
C LEU A 2 -11.36 3.85 -11.27
N PHE A 3 -12.34 4.51 -10.66
CA PHE A 3 -13.55 4.96 -11.34
C PHE A 3 -13.29 6.25 -12.14
N GLU A 4 -12.29 7.04 -11.74
CA GLU A 4 -11.83 8.20 -12.52
C GLU A 4 -10.56 7.88 -13.31
N LYS A 5 -10.70 7.86 -14.64
CA LYS A 5 -9.58 7.64 -15.55
C LYS A 5 -8.73 8.90 -15.64
N ILE A 6 -7.46 8.78 -15.26
CA ILE A 6 -6.46 9.78 -15.66
C ILE A 6 -6.44 9.82 -17.19
N ASP A 7 -6.73 10.99 -17.74
CA ASP A 7 -6.43 11.25 -19.14
C ASP A 7 -4.93 11.44 -19.31
N PHE A 8 -4.25 10.35 -19.73
CA PHE A 8 -2.81 10.35 -20.01
C PHE A 8 -2.43 11.08 -21.31
N GLU A 9 -3.39 11.60 -22.07
CA GLU A 9 -3.16 12.49 -23.22
C GLU A 9 -3.29 13.97 -22.81
N ASN A 10 -3.95 14.25 -21.69
CA ASN A 10 -4.05 15.59 -21.13
C ASN A 10 -2.75 16.00 -20.43
N LYS A 11 -2.01 16.90 -21.09
CA LYS A 11 -0.75 17.48 -20.56
C LYS A 11 -0.92 18.12 -19.18
N SER A 12 -2.04 18.80 -18.92
CA SER A 12 -2.28 19.43 -17.62
C SER A 12 -2.40 18.40 -16.50
N HIS A 13 -3.01 17.24 -16.77
CA HIS A 13 -3.05 16.16 -15.78
C HIS A 13 -1.65 15.58 -15.57
N ILE A 14 -0.91 15.34 -16.65
CA ILE A 14 0.45 14.80 -16.59
C ILE A 14 1.39 15.69 -15.76
N GLU A 15 1.30 17.01 -15.94
CA GLU A 15 2.15 17.98 -15.25
C GLU A 15 1.95 17.98 -13.72
N LYS A 16 0.75 17.64 -13.23
CA LYS A 16 0.45 17.54 -11.79
C LYS A 16 1.17 16.40 -11.08
N PHE A 17 1.63 15.40 -11.83
CA PHE A 17 2.38 14.27 -11.31
C PHE A 17 3.90 14.43 -11.47
N ILE A 18 4.36 15.61 -11.93
CA ILE A 18 5.80 15.90 -12.01
C ILE A 18 6.33 16.14 -10.60
N ILE A 19 7.27 15.30 -10.20
CA ILE A 19 8.00 15.45 -8.94
C ILE A 19 9.03 16.56 -9.10
N THR A 20 8.79 17.70 -8.45
CA THR A 20 9.65 18.89 -8.52
C THR A 20 10.63 18.98 -7.35
N LYS A 21 10.27 18.41 -6.19
CA LYS A 21 11.17 18.33 -5.04
C LYS A 21 12.32 17.41 -5.44
N LYS A 22 13.54 17.94 -5.54
CA LYS A 22 14.73 17.10 -5.52
C LYS A 22 14.77 16.44 -4.15
N PHE A 23 14.50 15.14 -4.08
CA PHE A 23 14.69 14.33 -2.89
C PHE A 23 16.20 14.10 -2.65
N ASP A 24 16.98 15.18 -2.63
CA ASP A 24 18.42 15.12 -2.40
C ASP A 24 18.73 14.69 -0.94
N CYS A 25 17.72 14.74 -0.06
CA CYS A 25 17.75 14.21 1.29
C CYS A 25 16.45 13.43 1.58
N ASN A 26 16.47 12.10 1.53
CA ASN A 26 15.39 11.25 2.04
C ASN A 26 15.60 11.04 3.54
N THR A 27 15.07 11.92 4.38
CA THR A 27 15.25 11.82 5.84
C THR A 27 14.14 11.03 6.52
N TRP A 28 14.32 10.67 7.79
CA TRP A 28 13.25 10.11 8.62
C TRP A 28 12.07 11.08 8.74
N GLU A 29 12.35 12.38 8.80
CA GLU A 29 11.34 13.44 8.89
C GLU A 29 10.53 13.54 7.60
N ASP A 30 11.17 13.54 6.44
CA ASP A 30 10.46 13.55 5.15
C ASP A 30 9.50 12.36 5.01
N TYR A 31 9.95 11.16 5.40
CA TYR A 31 9.12 9.96 5.34
C TYR A 31 7.96 10.02 6.33
N TYR A 32 8.25 10.42 7.56
CA TYR A 32 7.22 10.55 8.60
C TYR A 32 6.14 11.55 8.20
N ASN A 33 6.55 12.73 7.70
CA ASN A 33 5.63 13.77 7.24
C ASN A 33 4.85 13.31 6.01
N SER A 34 5.51 12.64 5.05
CA SER A 34 4.87 12.16 3.83
C SER A 34 3.76 11.12 4.13
N TYR A 35 4.05 10.15 5.00
CA TYR A 35 3.08 9.15 5.41
C TYR A 35 1.93 9.73 6.24
N ASN A 36 2.22 10.67 7.16
CA ASN A 36 1.19 11.38 7.90
C ASN A 36 0.29 12.20 6.99
N TYR A 37 0.86 12.90 6.01
CA TYR A 37 0.10 13.73 5.08
C TYR A 37 -0.83 12.87 4.21
N ALA A 38 -0.34 11.75 3.65
CA ALA A 38 -1.17 10.81 2.90
C ALA A 38 -2.31 10.22 3.77
N LEU A 39 -2.00 9.83 5.00
CA LEU A 39 -3.00 9.31 5.94
C LEU A 39 -4.05 10.37 6.28
N LYS A 40 -3.64 11.61 6.53
CA LYS A 40 -4.53 12.75 6.76
C LYS A 40 -5.46 12.95 5.57
N CYS A 41 -4.92 13.00 4.35
CA CYS A 41 -5.71 13.18 3.12
C CYS A 41 -6.78 12.09 2.96
N ILE A 42 -6.42 10.81 3.19
CA ILE A 42 -7.35 9.68 3.10
C ILE A 42 -8.45 9.80 4.17
N LEU A 43 -8.07 10.10 5.41
CA LEU A 43 -9.01 10.21 6.51
C LEU A 43 -9.96 11.40 6.32
N GLU A 44 -9.47 12.57 5.92
CA GLU A 44 -10.29 13.77 5.69
C GLU A 44 -11.27 13.58 4.53
N GLU A 45 -10.82 13.01 3.42
CA GLU A 45 -11.68 12.70 2.27
C GLU A 45 -12.77 11.70 2.67
N GLY A 46 -12.41 10.58 3.30
CA GLY A 46 -13.40 9.58 3.71
C GLY A 46 -14.32 10.09 4.81
N PHE A 47 -13.83 10.95 5.71
CA PHE A 47 -14.66 11.58 6.72
C PHE A 47 -15.68 12.57 6.14
N SER A 48 -15.43 13.15 4.97
CA SER A 48 -16.42 14.00 4.27
C SER A 48 -17.61 13.19 3.71
N LYS A 49 -17.45 11.87 3.55
CA LYS A 49 -18.43 10.93 3.00
C LYS A 49 -19.00 10.02 4.11
N ASN A 50 -20.11 9.34 3.83
CA ASN A 50 -20.68 8.39 4.80
C ASN A 50 -20.26 6.96 4.44
N TYR A 51 -19.73 6.22 5.42
CA TYR A 51 -19.35 4.80 5.28
C TYR A 51 -18.20 4.57 4.29
N ASP A 52 -17.29 5.53 4.16
CA ASP A 52 -16.21 5.48 3.17
C ASP A 52 -14.87 5.03 3.76
N LEU A 53 -14.73 4.91 5.08
CA LEU A 53 -13.44 4.59 5.71
C LEU A 53 -13.28 3.09 5.98
N ASN A 54 -14.34 2.41 6.40
CA ASN A 54 -14.27 0.98 6.73
C ASN A 54 -13.82 0.12 5.53
N CYS A 55 -14.28 0.42 4.32
CA CYS A 55 -13.87 -0.29 3.10
C CYS A 55 -12.37 -0.14 2.76
N LYS A 56 -11.67 0.80 3.41
CA LYS A 56 -10.23 1.07 3.29
C LYS A 56 -9.42 0.58 4.50
N ALA A 57 -10.03 -0.23 5.38
CA ALA A 57 -9.57 -0.53 6.73
C ALA A 57 -8.09 -0.96 6.85
N LYS A 58 -7.68 -2.03 6.16
CA LYS A 58 -6.33 -2.58 6.26
C LYS A 58 -5.28 -1.64 5.69
N CYS A 59 -5.60 -0.92 4.61
CA CYS A 59 -4.71 0.10 4.07
C CYS A 59 -4.50 1.25 5.08
N ILE A 60 -5.58 1.77 5.68
CA ILE A 60 -5.50 2.83 6.69
C ILE A 60 -4.73 2.36 7.93
N LEU A 61 -4.98 1.14 8.42
CA LEU A 61 -4.25 0.59 9.58
C LEU A 61 -2.77 0.35 9.29
N PHE A 62 -2.43 -0.09 8.08
CA PHE A 62 -1.05 -0.14 7.63
C PHE A 62 -0.40 1.25 7.70
N LEU A 63 -1.07 2.28 7.16
CA LEU A 63 -0.56 3.66 7.17
C LEU A 63 -0.40 4.21 8.59
N ILE A 64 -1.37 3.98 9.49
CA ILE A 64 -1.28 4.36 10.91
C ILE A 64 -0.07 3.69 11.56
N ARG A 65 0.02 2.36 11.46
CA ARG A 65 1.08 1.57 12.09
C ARG A 65 2.46 1.92 11.54
N HIS A 66 2.56 2.15 10.24
CA HIS A 66 3.81 2.58 9.61
C HIS A 66 4.21 4.00 10.01
N SER A 67 3.25 4.94 10.09
CA SER A 67 3.51 6.30 10.55
C SER A 67 4.02 6.34 12.00
N ILE A 68 3.46 5.50 12.88
CA ILE A 68 3.96 5.36 14.26
C ILE A 68 5.35 4.71 14.30
N GLU A 69 5.64 3.74 13.42
CA GLU A 69 7.01 3.18 13.30
C GLU A 69 8.02 4.26 12.88
N LEU A 70 7.68 5.05 11.87
CA LEU A 70 8.51 6.17 11.40
C LEU A 70 8.69 7.21 12.50
N CYS A 71 7.66 7.53 13.27
CA CYS A 71 7.73 8.43 14.42
C CYS A 71 8.75 7.93 15.47
N LEU A 72 8.68 6.65 15.86
CA LEU A 72 9.61 6.07 16.82
C LEU A 72 11.06 6.10 16.29
N LYS A 73 11.27 5.81 15.01
CA LYS A 73 12.60 5.82 14.38
C LYS A 73 13.15 7.24 14.18
N LEU A 74 12.31 8.20 13.83
CA LEU A 74 12.64 9.62 13.77
C LEU A 74 13.10 10.13 15.14
N ASN A 75 12.38 9.78 16.21
CA ASN A 75 12.75 10.21 17.56
C ASN A 75 14.06 9.57 18.05
N LEU A 76 14.35 8.32 17.69
CA LEU A 76 15.67 7.72 17.91
C LEU A 76 16.76 8.48 17.14
N TYR A 77 16.49 8.80 15.86
CA TYR A 77 17.39 9.56 15.01
C TYR A 77 17.72 10.95 15.59
N ASN A 78 16.70 11.71 15.99
CA ASN A 78 16.85 13.05 16.57
C ASN A 78 17.65 13.02 17.88
N LYS A 79 17.52 11.94 18.66
CA LYS A 79 18.31 11.69 19.88
C LYS A 79 19.71 11.14 19.62
N LYS A 80 20.07 10.87 18.35
CA LYS A 80 21.33 10.20 17.96
C LYS A 80 21.50 8.82 18.61
N LEU A 81 20.40 8.12 18.84
CA LEU A 81 20.38 6.75 19.35
C LEU A 81 20.45 5.75 18.17
N PRO A 82 20.97 4.53 18.40
CA PRO A 82 20.92 3.47 17.40
C PRO A 82 19.47 3.19 16.98
N ILE A 83 19.24 3.15 15.66
CA ILE A 83 17.93 2.84 15.09
C ILE A 83 17.90 1.36 14.75
N PRO A 84 17.03 0.55 15.37
CA PRO A 84 16.93 -0.86 15.02
C PRO A 84 16.47 -1.06 13.57
N ASN A 85 17.06 -2.04 12.89
CA ASN A 85 16.57 -2.53 11.61
C ASN A 85 15.28 -3.37 11.75
N SER A 86 14.84 -3.62 12.98
CA SER A 86 13.57 -4.29 13.27
C SER A 86 12.38 -3.39 12.95
N HIS A 87 11.25 -4.05 12.69
CA HIS A 87 9.93 -3.43 12.54
C HIS A 87 9.03 -3.73 13.76
N ILE A 88 9.51 -4.52 14.72
CA ILE A 88 8.75 -4.91 15.91
C ILE A 88 8.75 -3.73 16.88
N PHE A 89 7.57 -3.26 17.32
CA PHE A 89 7.50 -2.11 18.22
C PHE A 89 8.24 -2.32 19.53
N LYS A 90 8.18 -3.53 20.10
CA LYS A 90 8.94 -3.88 21.31
C LYS A 90 10.44 -3.60 21.15
N ASP A 91 11.03 -3.93 20.00
CA ASP A 91 12.45 -3.69 19.74
C ASP A 91 12.75 -2.19 19.60
N LEU A 92 11.84 -1.44 18.98
CA LEU A 92 11.96 0.02 18.85
C LEU A 92 11.85 0.74 20.19
N ILE A 93 10.92 0.31 21.05
CA ILE A 93 10.77 0.81 22.42
C ILE A 93 12.00 0.49 23.26
N SER A 94 12.53 -0.74 23.13
CA SER A 94 13.73 -1.18 23.88
C SER A 94 15.03 -0.50 23.41
N ALA A 95 15.00 0.23 22.30
CA ALA A 95 16.16 1.00 21.83
C ALA A 95 16.31 2.36 22.55
N TYR A 96 15.30 2.78 23.32
CA TYR A 96 15.38 3.96 24.18
C TYR A 96 16.04 3.60 25.52
N PRO A 97 16.61 4.58 26.24
CA PRO A 97 17.14 4.37 27.59
C PRO A 97 16.13 3.69 28.52
N GLU A 98 16.58 2.83 29.42
CA GLU A 98 15.69 2.05 30.32
C GLU A 98 14.80 2.94 31.22
N ASP A 99 15.27 4.16 31.53
CA ASP A 99 14.54 5.15 32.33
C ASP A 99 13.59 6.03 31.49
N TYR A 100 13.57 5.86 30.17
CA TYR A 100 12.71 6.62 29.28
C TYR A 100 11.23 6.27 29.47
N LYS A 101 10.42 7.27 29.80
CA LYS A 101 8.98 7.09 30.07
C LYS A 101 8.14 7.52 28.87
N PHE A 102 7.67 6.55 28.11
CA PHE A 102 6.69 6.80 27.07
C PHE A 102 5.34 7.25 27.64
N GLN A 103 4.66 8.13 26.90
CA GLN A 103 3.31 8.56 27.24
C GLN A 103 2.35 7.36 27.22
N VAL A 104 1.48 7.27 28.23
CA VAL A 104 0.52 6.14 28.36
C VAL A 104 -0.34 5.99 27.12
N SER A 105 -0.75 7.10 26.49
CA SER A 105 -1.55 7.08 25.27
C SER A 105 -0.82 6.44 24.10
N LEU A 106 0.51 6.63 23.99
CA LEU A 106 1.31 6.01 22.92
C LEU A 106 1.36 4.50 23.13
N ILE A 107 1.62 4.04 24.35
CA ILE A 107 1.64 2.61 24.68
C ILE A 107 0.29 1.95 24.37
N LYS A 108 -0.83 2.64 24.67
CA LYS A 108 -2.17 2.17 24.31
C LYS A 108 -2.36 2.09 22.79
N ILE A 109 -1.91 3.10 22.03
CA ILE A 109 -1.96 3.07 20.56
C ILE A 109 -1.18 1.87 20.03
N LEU A 110 0.05 1.64 20.52
CA LEU A 110 0.87 0.50 20.10
C LEU A 110 0.12 -0.81 20.34
N HIS A 111 -0.48 -1.00 21.51
CA HIS A 111 -1.25 -2.22 21.79
C HIS A 111 -2.45 -2.42 20.86
N LEU A 112 -3.10 -1.34 20.40
CA LEU A 112 -4.24 -1.43 19.49
C LEU A 112 -3.85 -1.77 18.05
N ILE A 113 -2.60 -1.51 17.64
CA ILE A 113 -2.14 -1.67 16.25
C ILE A 113 -1.04 -2.73 16.06
N ASP A 114 -0.37 -3.19 17.12
CA ASP A 114 0.69 -4.22 17.12
C ASP A 114 0.09 -5.64 17.14
N LEU A 115 -0.64 -5.99 16.09
CA LEU A 115 -1.37 -7.26 15.99
C LEU A 115 -0.53 -8.40 15.39
N ASP A 116 0.67 -8.09 14.90
CA ASP A 116 1.68 -9.04 14.45
C ASP A 116 3.09 -8.45 14.61
N LYS A 117 4.12 -9.12 14.08
CA LYS A 117 5.52 -8.70 14.28
C LYS A 117 5.90 -7.42 13.52
N ASP A 118 5.37 -7.20 12.31
CA ASP A 118 5.91 -6.18 11.39
C ASP A 118 4.85 -5.48 10.52
N GLY A 119 3.58 -5.56 10.94
CA GLY A 119 2.45 -5.00 10.19
C GLY A 119 2.10 -5.78 8.93
N SER A 120 2.58 -7.02 8.78
CA SER A 120 2.20 -7.89 7.67
C SER A 120 0.72 -8.25 7.69
N CYS A 121 0.11 -8.29 8.88
CA CYS A 121 -1.33 -8.51 9.05
C CYS A 121 -2.21 -7.53 8.28
N TYR A 122 -1.76 -6.29 8.10
CA TYR A 122 -2.49 -5.28 7.32
C TYR A 122 -2.17 -5.33 5.83
N ARG A 123 -1.03 -5.93 5.44
CA ARG A 123 -0.60 -6.02 4.04
C ARG A 123 -1.06 -7.31 3.37
N TYR A 124 -1.26 -8.38 4.12
CA TYR A 124 -1.54 -9.70 3.58
C TYR A 124 -2.74 -10.36 4.27
N VAL A 125 -3.31 -11.36 3.59
CA VAL A 125 -4.46 -12.12 4.10
C VAL A 125 -4.04 -13.13 5.17
N ALA A 126 -3.00 -13.92 4.88
CA ALA A 126 -2.57 -15.05 5.68
C ALA A 126 -1.17 -14.84 6.27
N ASN A 127 -0.98 -15.39 7.47
CA ASN A 127 0.28 -15.42 8.16
C ASN A 127 1.18 -16.49 7.53
N LYS A 128 2.38 -16.10 7.09
CA LYS A 128 3.34 -17.00 6.43
C LYS A 128 3.78 -18.18 7.30
N ASP A 129 3.78 -18.03 8.63
CA ASP A 129 4.29 -19.04 9.56
C ASP A 129 3.21 -20.10 9.86
N THR A 130 1.93 -19.72 9.81
CA THR A 130 0.81 -20.61 10.18
C THR A 130 -0.11 -20.97 9.01
N ASN A 131 0.00 -20.28 7.87
CA ASN A 131 -0.93 -20.31 6.74
C ASN A 131 -2.39 -19.99 7.08
N ALA A 132 -2.68 -19.53 8.30
CA ALA A 132 -4.00 -19.09 8.71
C ALA A 132 -4.20 -17.60 8.37
N ASN A 133 -5.44 -17.20 8.14
CA ASN A 133 -5.78 -15.79 7.98
C ASN A 133 -5.40 -15.01 9.24
N TYR A 134 -4.87 -13.79 9.07
CA TYR A 134 -4.54 -12.92 10.20
C TYR A 134 -5.77 -12.49 11.00
N PHE A 135 -6.91 -12.36 10.32
CA PHE A 135 -8.15 -11.88 10.90
C PHE A 135 -9.34 -12.75 10.50
N THR A 136 -10.28 -12.86 11.42
CA THR A 136 -11.59 -13.49 11.31
C THR A 136 -12.67 -12.40 11.26
N HIS A 137 -13.92 -12.77 10.96
CA HIS A 137 -15.04 -11.82 10.88
C HIS A 137 -15.37 -11.12 12.20
N GLU A 138 -14.88 -11.64 13.33
CA GLU A 138 -15.07 -11.05 14.66
C GLU A 138 -14.04 -9.97 14.99
N ASP A 139 -12.93 -9.90 14.23
CA ASP A 139 -11.83 -8.98 14.50
C ASP A 139 -12.19 -7.56 14.06
N VAL A 140 -12.19 -6.66 15.05
CA VAL A 140 -12.58 -5.26 14.90
C VAL A 140 -11.54 -4.35 15.51
N THR A 141 -11.18 -3.28 14.79
CA THR A 141 -10.34 -2.20 15.32
C THR A 141 -11.10 -0.89 15.31
N LYS A 142 -11.21 -0.26 16.48
CA LYS A 142 -11.87 1.03 16.66
C LYS A 142 -10.87 2.16 16.44
N VAL A 143 -10.72 2.58 15.19
CA VAL A 143 -9.75 3.62 14.80
C VAL A 143 -10.05 4.96 15.46
N TYR A 144 -11.31 5.28 15.74
CA TYR A 144 -11.63 6.50 16.48
C TYR A 144 -10.96 6.55 17.88
N GLU A 145 -10.76 5.40 18.54
CA GLU A 145 -10.06 5.34 19.85
C GLU A 145 -8.56 5.62 19.67
N ILE A 146 -7.96 5.12 18.59
CA ILE A 146 -6.57 5.41 18.22
C ILE A 146 -6.40 6.92 17.96
N LEU A 147 -7.31 7.53 17.21
CA LEU A 147 -7.27 8.98 16.92
C LEU A 147 -7.42 9.81 18.19
N GLN A 148 -8.35 9.45 19.09
CA GLN A 148 -8.52 10.14 20.37
C GLN A 148 -7.28 10.02 21.28
N LEU A 149 -6.68 8.82 21.35
CA LEU A 149 -5.43 8.63 22.08
C LEU A 149 -4.31 9.46 21.45
N HIS A 150 -4.27 9.55 20.12
CA HIS A 150 -3.26 10.33 19.41
C HIS A 150 -3.40 11.83 19.73
N TRP A 151 -4.60 12.39 19.78
CA TRP A 151 -4.81 13.79 20.15
C TRP A 151 -4.36 14.10 21.59
N SER A 152 -4.40 13.12 22.49
CA SER A 152 -3.91 13.28 23.86
C SER A 152 -2.39 13.23 24.01
N LEU A 153 -1.65 12.94 22.93
CA LEU A 153 -0.19 12.95 22.95
C LEU A 153 0.33 14.37 22.89
N ASN A 154 1.26 14.68 23.78
CA ASN A 154 1.91 15.98 23.83
C ASN A 154 3.28 15.90 23.20
N ASN A 155 3.62 16.89 22.37
CA ASN A 155 5.01 17.12 21.98
C ASN A 155 5.83 17.48 23.22
N THR A 156 6.99 16.84 23.38
CA THR A 156 7.96 17.18 24.42
C THR A 156 9.31 17.46 23.78
N THR A 157 10.24 18.04 24.53
CA THR A 157 11.64 18.18 24.09
C THR A 157 12.30 16.83 23.82
N GLU A 158 11.70 15.74 24.31
CA GLU A 158 12.22 14.40 24.19
C GLU A 158 11.47 13.54 23.17
N PHE A 159 10.25 13.92 22.77
CA PHE A 159 9.45 13.15 21.84
C PHE A 159 8.59 14.06 20.98
N GLU A 160 8.83 14.03 19.68
CA GLU A 160 8.06 14.76 18.68
C GLU A 160 7.08 13.83 18.00
N ILE A 161 5.84 14.28 17.88
CA ILE A 161 4.77 13.59 17.19
C ILE A 161 3.96 14.62 16.39
N GLY A 162 3.86 14.35 15.09
CA GLY A 162 3.03 15.09 14.15
C GLY A 162 1.57 14.65 14.23
N THR A 163 0.68 15.49 13.73
CA THR A 163 -0.77 15.23 13.73
C THR A 163 -1.16 14.30 12.58
N ILE A 164 -1.79 13.16 12.91
CA ILE A 164 -2.36 12.24 11.92
C ILE A 164 -3.69 12.75 11.34
N PHE A 165 -4.56 13.27 12.22
CA PHE A 165 -5.90 13.75 11.86
C PHE A 165 -6.32 14.85 12.84
N PRO A 166 -7.04 15.91 12.40
CA PRO A 166 -7.46 17.00 13.29
C PRO A 166 -8.37 16.52 14.42
N GLU A 167 -8.26 17.18 15.58
CA GLU A 167 -9.12 16.91 16.74
C GLU A 167 -10.57 17.30 16.46
N MET A 168 -11.50 16.38 16.76
CA MET A 168 -12.92 16.62 16.60
C MET A 168 -13.79 15.65 17.39
N GLU A 169 -15.06 16.01 17.56
CA GLU A 169 -16.05 15.12 18.16
C GLU A 169 -16.60 14.11 17.14
N PHE A 170 -16.57 12.83 17.49
CA PHE A 170 -17.11 11.77 16.63
C PHE A 170 -18.59 11.52 16.92
N SER A 171 -19.45 11.76 15.93
CA SER A 171 -20.84 11.31 15.96
C SER A 171 -20.94 9.77 15.98
N LYS A 172 -22.09 9.22 16.37
CA LYS A 172 -22.31 7.76 16.37
C LYS A 172 -22.04 7.12 15.00
N ILE A 173 -22.46 7.79 13.92
CA ILE A 173 -22.25 7.32 12.53
C ILE A 173 -20.76 7.32 12.20
N LYS A 174 -20.03 8.37 12.58
CA LYS A 174 -18.58 8.46 12.31
C LYS A 174 -17.76 7.49 13.15
N LYS A 175 -18.16 7.22 14.40
CA LYS A 175 -17.56 6.14 15.20
C LYS A 175 -17.75 4.77 14.53
N TRP A 176 -18.92 4.53 13.94
CA TRP A 176 -19.18 3.29 13.20
C TRP A 176 -18.32 3.19 11.94
N ASP A 177 -18.21 4.27 11.15
CA ASP A 177 -17.35 4.29 9.95
C ASP A 177 -15.86 4.05 10.30
N LEU A 178 -15.42 4.55 11.47
CA LEU A 178 -14.09 4.32 12.04
C LEU A 178 -13.98 3.04 12.88
N THR A 179 -14.99 2.16 12.84
CA THR A 179 -14.92 0.83 13.44
C THR A 179 -14.66 -0.15 12.31
N PHE A 180 -13.40 -0.56 12.16
CA PHE A 180 -12.93 -1.35 11.02
C PHE A 180 -13.13 -2.85 11.25
N HIS A 181 -13.81 -3.51 10.31
CA HIS A 181 -14.10 -4.95 10.35
C HIS A 181 -13.05 -5.71 9.53
N LEU A 182 -12.03 -6.26 10.19
CA LEU A 182 -10.80 -6.71 9.51
C LEU A 182 -10.95 -8.03 8.75
N GLY A 183 -11.90 -8.87 9.17
CA GLY A 183 -12.22 -10.13 8.52
C GLY A 183 -13.01 -10.00 7.21
N GLU A 184 -13.54 -8.82 6.87
CA GLU A 184 -14.28 -8.62 5.62
C GLU A 184 -13.36 -8.67 4.38
N ALA A 185 -12.07 -8.33 4.54
CA ALA A 185 -11.05 -8.47 3.51
C ALA A 185 -10.13 -9.68 3.79
N ASN A 186 -10.73 -10.88 3.78
CA ASN A 186 -10.07 -12.16 4.02
C ASN A 186 -9.63 -12.91 2.74
N LEU A 187 -9.70 -12.25 1.58
CA LEU A 187 -9.22 -12.73 0.29
C LEU A 187 -8.36 -11.64 -0.38
N LEU A 188 -7.48 -12.04 -1.30
CA LEU A 188 -6.54 -11.12 -1.94
C LEU A 188 -7.24 -10.03 -2.76
N GLY A 189 -8.30 -10.37 -3.50
CA GLY A 189 -9.11 -9.41 -4.26
C GLY A 189 -9.72 -8.31 -3.38
N PRO A 190 -10.55 -8.65 -2.37
CA PRO A 190 -11.08 -7.68 -1.41
C PRO A 190 -9.99 -6.85 -0.70
N LEU A 191 -8.87 -7.48 -0.32
CA LEU A 191 -7.74 -6.75 0.27
C LEU A 191 -7.15 -5.72 -0.69
N ARG A 192 -6.88 -6.11 -1.95
CA ARG A 192 -6.42 -5.21 -3.01
C ARG A 192 -7.38 -4.03 -3.18
N THR A 193 -8.69 -4.26 -3.22
CA THR A 193 -9.69 -3.20 -3.35
C THR A 193 -9.55 -2.13 -2.27
N GLN A 194 -9.21 -2.50 -1.03
CA GLN A 194 -9.00 -1.52 0.04
C GLN A 194 -7.79 -0.60 -0.23
N TYR A 195 -6.73 -1.14 -0.85
CA TYR A 195 -5.57 -0.36 -1.29
C TYR A 195 -5.91 0.50 -2.51
N ASP A 196 -6.63 -0.06 -3.49
CA ASP A 196 -7.06 0.66 -4.70
C ASP A 196 -7.88 1.91 -4.34
N GLN A 197 -8.80 1.79 -3.38
CA GLN A 197 -9.61 2.91 -2.93
C GLN A 197 -8.79 4.01 -2.24
N CYS A 198 -7.73 3.67 -1.53
CA CYS A 198 -6.82 4.69 -0.97
C CYS A 198 -5.95 5.34 -2.05
N ILE A 199 -5.49 4.56 -3.03
CA ILE A 199 -4.75 5.09 -4.19
C ILE A 199 -5.64 6.07 -4.97
N GLU A 200 -6.90 5.71 -5.20
CA GLU A 200 -7.88 6.55 -5.89
C GLU A 200 -8.05 7.90 -5.21
N VAL A 201 -8.27 7.90 -3.89
CA VAL A 201 -8.40 9.15 -3.11
C VAL A 201 -7.18 10.06 -3.33
N LEU A 202 -5.97 9.50 -3.22
CA LEU A 202 -4.74 10.28 -3.37
C LEU A 202 -4.54 10.80 -4.80
N VAL A 203 -4.79 9.95 -5.81
CA VAL A 203 -4.65 10.31 -7.22
C VAL A 203 -5.66 11.38 -7.62
N VAL A 204 -6.94 11.22 -7.27
CA VAL A 204 -7.99 12.20 -7.56
C VAL A 204 -7.68 13.53 -6.89
N GLY A 205 -7.26 13.52 -5.63
CA GLY A 205 -6.88 14.77 -4.95
C GLY A 205 -5.66 15.47 -5.56
N ILE A 206 -4.71 14.76 -6.20
CA ILE A 206 -3.65 15.39 -7.00
C ILE A 206 -4.25 16.04 -8.26
N ILE A 207 -5.12 15.33 -8.99
CA ILE A 207 -5.75 15.83 -10.22
C ILE A 207 -6.59 17.07 -9.94
N GLU A 208 -7.21 17.15 -8.77
CA GLU A 208 -8.03 18.28 -8.32
C GLU A 208 -7.23 19.41 -7.65
N ASP A 209 -5.88 19.34 -7.66
CA ASP A 209 -4.97 20.29 -6.99
C ASP A 209 -5.22 20.43 -5.47
N ARG A 210 -5.82 19.41 -4.83
CA ARG A 210 -6.07 19.37 -3.39
C ARG A 210 -4.87 18.81 -2.62
N PHE A 211 -4.10 17.91 -3.22
CA PHE A 211 -2.96 17.25 -2.60
C PHE A 211 -1.66 17.52 -3.36
N ASP A 212 -0.56 17.77 -2.64
CA ASP A 212 0.76 17.93 -3.25
C ASP A 212 1.39 16.55 -3.50
N VAL A 213 1.63 16.22 -4.77
CA VAL A 213 2.30 14.98 -5.18
C VAL A 213 3.66 14.79 -4.50
N ASN A 214 4.41 15.88 -4.24
CA ASN A 214 5.72 15.81 -3.58
C ASN A 214 5.62 15.38 -2.12
N GLU A 215 4.46 15.60 -1.49
CA GLU A 215 4.22 15.21 -0.10
C GLU A 215 3.65 13.79 0.02
N ILE A 216 3.00 13.24 -1.00
CA ILE A 216 2.41 11.87 -0.97
C ILE A 216 3.13 10.83 -1.83
N PHE A 217 4.15 11.23 -2.59
CA PHE A 217 4.82 10.35 -3.54
C PHE A 217 5.26 9.01 -2.93
N VAL A 218 5.95 9.06 -1.79
CA VAL A 218 6.53 7.86 -1.14
C VAL A 218 5.44 6.86 -0.71
N PRO A 219 4.43 7.23 0.09
CA PRO A 219 3.35 6.31 0.44
C PRO A 219 2.54 5.87 -0.78
N LEU A 220 2.25 6.76 -1.73
CA LEU A 220 1.48 6.41 -2.93
C LEU A 220 2.18 5.37 -3.79
N MET A 221 3.51 5.49 -3.95
CA MET A 221 4.32 4.49 -4.64
C MET A 221 4.31 3.14 -3.93
N PHE A 222 4.39 3.13 -2.59
CA PHE A 222 4.23 1.89 -1.82
C PHE A 222 2.85 1.25 -2.07
N LEU A 223 1.78 2.05 -1.99
CA LEU A 223 0.41 1.55 -2.15
C LEU A 223 0.18 0.95 -3.54
N ILE A 224 0.58 1.66 -4.61
CA ILE A 224 0.48 1.17 -6.00
C ILE A 224 1.25 -0.13 -6.18
N ARG A 225 2.50 -0.16 -5.73
CA ARG A 225 3.37 -1.34 -5.81
C ARG A 225 2.75 -2.52 -5.08
N HIS A 226 2.19 -2.29 -3.89
CA HIS A 226 1.56 -3.33 -3.08
C HIS A 226 0.26 -3.84 -3.72
N SER A 227 -0.58 -2.96 -4.26
CA SER A 227 -1.79 -3.36 -4.98
C SER A 227 -1.45 -4.24 -6.20
N LEU A 228 -0.43 -3.87 -6.98
CA LEU A 228 0.06 -4.69 -8.10
C LEU A 228 0.50 -6.09 -7.65
N GLU A 229 1.17 -6.20 -6.49
CA GLU A 229 1.57 -7.51 -5.92
C GLU A 229 0.33 -8.36 -5.61
N LEU A 230 -0.65 -7.78 -4.91
CA LEU A 230 -1.88 -8.48 -4.54
C LEU A 230 -2.69 -8.92 -5.78
N ALA A 231 -2.77 -8.06 -6.79
CA ALA A 231 -3.43 -8.35 -8.05
C ALA A 231 -2.76 -9.56 -8.74
N LEU A 232 -1.45 -9.52 -8.93
CA LEU A 232 -0.71 -10.62 -9.57
C LEU A 232 -0.83 -11.93 -8.78
N LYS A 233 -0.70 -11.88 -7.45
CA LYS A 233 -0.90 -13.06 -6.60
C LYS A 233 -2.30 -13.65 -6.74
N SER A 234 -3.33 -12.80 -6.72
CA SER A 234 -4.72 -13.24 -6.87
C SER A 234 -4.90 -13.98 -8.20
N ASN A 235 -4.40 -13.40 -9.29
CA ASN A 235 -4.50 -14.02 -10.62
C ASN A 235 -3.74 -15.34 -10.73
N ILE A 236 -2.52 -15.40 -10.20
CA ILE A 236 -1.70 -16.62 -10.25
C ILE A 236 -2.39 -17.75 -9.47
N ILE A 237 -2.88 -17.47 -8.26
CA ILE A 237 -3.58 -18.46 -7.42
C ILE A 237 -4.84 -18.96 -8.11
N GLU A 238 -5.63 -18.05 -8.68
CA GLU A 238 -6.82 -18.39 -9.45
C GLU A 238 -6.48 -19.29 -10.64
N VAL A 239 -5.52 -18.90 -11.48
CA VAL A 239 -5.08 -19.75 -12.60
C VAL A 239 -4.55 -21.10 -12.12
N GLN A 240 -3.85 -21.18 -11.00
CA GLN A 240 -3.36 -22.45 -10.45
C GLN A 240 -4.47 -23.41 -10.03
N ASN A 241 -5.66 -22.90 -9.71
CA ASN A 241 -6.82 -23.73 -9.40
C ASN A 241 -7.41 -24.39 -10.65
N PHE A 242 -7.32 -23.74 -11.82
CA PHE A 242 -7.98 -24.15 -13.06
C PHE A 242 -7.02 -24.52 -14.21
N SER A 243 -5.71 -24.37 -14.04
CA SER A 243 -4.73 -24.63 -15.11
C SER A 243 -3.57 -25.46 -14.60
N THR A 244 -3.24 -26.52 -15.33
CA THR A 244 -2.07 -27.36 -15.08
C THR A 244 -0.76 -26.69 -15.54
N LEU A 245 -0.83 -25.62 -16.34
CA LEU A 245 0.33 -24.97 -16.96
C LEU A 245 1.29 -24.33 -15.94
N ILE A 246 0.77 -23.84 -14.81
CA ILE A 246 1.55 -23.21 -13.73
C ILE A 246 1.30 -23.84 -12.36
N LYS A 247 0.70 -25.02 -12.32
CA LYS A 247 0.33 -25.73 -11.09
C LYS A 247 1.58 -26.18 -10.32
N GLY A 248 1.52 -26.08 -8.99
CA GLY A 248 2.52 -26.69 -8.09
C GLY A 248 3.67 -25.79 -7.61
N LYS A 249 3.68 -24.50 -7.97
CA LYS A 249 4.60 -23.51 -7.37
C LYS A 249 3.84 -22.64 -6.36
N ASP A 250 4.36 -22.52 -5.15
CA ASP A 250 3.78 -21.62 -4.16
C ASP A 250 4.31 -20.19 -4.34
N TYR A 251 3.40 -19.25 -4.63
CA TYR A 251 3.70 -17.82 -4.76
C TYR A 251 3.16 -16.98 -3.59
N SER A 252 2.60 -17.60 -2.55
CA SER A 252 2.05 -16.90 -1.38
C SER A 252 3.06 -15.94 -0.73
N ASN A 253 4.32 -16.38 -0.67
CA ASN A 253 5.45 -15.65 -0.09
C ASN A 253 6.35 -14.94 -1.12
N GLU A 254 5.99 -14.97 -2.40
CA GLU A 254 6.72 -14.22 -3.41
C GLU A 254 6.34 -12.75 -3.32
N HIS A 255 7.31 -11.84 -3.16
CA HIS A 255 7.00 -10.42 -3.14
C HIS A 255 7.46 -9.70 -4.39
N SER A 256 8.41 -10.23 -5.18
CA SER A 256 8.91 -9.56 -6.39
C SER A 256 7.82 -9.46 -7.45
N LEU A 257 7.47 -8.23 -7.82
CA LEU A 257 6.59 -7.95 -8.93
C LEU A 257 7.15 -8.53 -10.23
N ALA A 258 8.46 -8.45 -10.46
CA ALA A 258 9.08 -9.01 -11.65
C ALA A 258 8.91 -10.54 -11.72
N ARG A 259 9.07 -11.26 -10.60
CA ARG A 259 8.88 -12.72 -10.57
C ARG A 259 7.43 -13.13 -10.74
N LEU A 260 6.51 -12.45 -10.06
CA LEU A 260 5.07 -12.66 -10.19
C LEU A 260 4.61 -12.37 -11.63
N PHE A 261 5.05 -11.24 -12.18
CA PHE A 261 4.75 -10.87 -13.55
C PHE A 261 5.25 -11.91 -14.54
N ASN A 262 6.52 -12.31 -14.46
CA ASN A 262 7.09 -13.31 -15.36
C ASN A 262 6.34 -14.64 -15.29
N CYS A 263 5.86 -15.04 -14.10
CA CYS A 263 5.02 -16.23 -13.96
C CYS A 263 3.70 -16.08 -14.72
N TYR A 264 3.00 -14.96 -14.52
CA TYR A 264 1.70 -14.75 -15.16
C TYR A 264 1.83 -14.56 -16.68
N HIS A 265 2.85 -13.84 -17.12
CA HIS A 265 3.18 -13.70 -18.54
C HIS A 265 3.52 -15.05 -19.19
N ASP A 266 4.37 -15.86 -18.57
CA ASP A 266 4.69 -17.22 -19.06
C ASP A 266 3.43 -18.09 -19.21
N TYR A 267 2.50 -18.01 -18.26
CA TYR A 267 1.19 -18.64 -18.38
C TYR A 267 0.46 -18.16 -19.64
N LEU A 268 0.26 -16.85 -19.80
CA LEU A 268 -0.49 -16.27 -20.92
C LEU A 268 0.12 -16.65 -22.28
N THR A 269 1.45 -16.71 -22.39
CA THR A 269 2.10 -17.13 -23.66
C THR A 269 1.89 -18.60 -24.03
N LYS A 270 1.48 -19.44 -23.07
CA LYS A 270 1.22 -20.87 -23.26
C LYS A 270 -0.26 -21.18 -23.44
N VAL A 271 -1.13 -20.20 -23.20
CA VAL A 271 -2.57 -20.33 -23.39
C VAL A 271 -2.88 -20.35 -24.89
N ASP A 272 -3.72 -21.30 -25.30
CA ASP A 272 -4.26 -21.34 -26.65
C ASP A 272 -5.46 -20.39 -26.77
N PHE A 273 -5.20 -19.19 -27.27
CA PHE A 273 -6.23 -18.19 -27.50
C PHE A 273 -7.02 -18.37 -28.81
N SER A 274 -6.81 -19.47 -29.56
CA SER A 274 -7.56 -19.73 -30.81
C SER A 274 -9.07 -19.86 -30.60
N LYS A 275 -9.50 -20.11 -29.36
CA LYS A 275 -10.92 -20.17 -28.95
C LYS A 275 -11.56 -18.80 -28.69
N LEU A 276 -10.76 -17.73 -28.52
CA LEU A 276 -11.29 -16.38 -28.30
C LEU A 276 -11.79 -15.75 -29.60
N SER A 277 -12.71 -14.79 -29.46
CA SER A 277 -13.06 -13.91 -30.57
C SER A 277 -11.81 -13.15 -31.06
N GLN A 278 -11.80 -12.77 -32.34
CA GLN A 278 -10.70 -12.00 -32.92
C GLN A 278 -10.49 -10.66 -32.19
N GLU A 279 -11.57 -10.05 -31.70
CA GLU A 279 -11.55 -8.81 -30.92
C GLU A 279 -10.83 -8.99 -29.59
N LEU A 280 -11.21 -10.02 -28.80
CA LEU A 280 -10.59 -10.32 -27.51
C LEU A 280 -9.12 -10.73 -27.67
N ASN A 281 -8.80 -11.49 -28.72
CA ASN A 281 -7.42 -11.83 -29.05
C ASN A 281 -6.56 -10.58 -29.26
N LYS A 282 -7.06 -9.63 -30.05
CA LYS A 282 -6.37 -8.37 -30.31
C LYS A 282 -6.22 -7.53 -29.05
N GLU A 283 -7.24 -7.50 -28.18
CA GLU A 283 -7.15 -6.82 -26.89
C GLU A 283 -6.03 -7.42 -26.02
N ILE A 284 -6.01 -8.75 -25.85
CA ILE A 284 -4.96 -9.44 -25.07
C ILE A 284 -3.57 -9.17 -25.65
N GLU A 285 -3.40 -9.19 -26.97
CA GLU A 285 -2.12 -8.83 -27.61
C GLU A 285 -1.69 -7.40 -27.28
N ILE A 286 -2.60 -6.43 -27.39
CA ILE A 286 -2.34 -5.04 -27.03
C ILE A 286 -1.94 -4.95 -25.54
N TYR A 287 -2.66 -5.63 -24.66
CA TYR A 287 -2.33 -5.65 -23.23
C TYR A 287 -0.94 -6.23 -22.99
N LEU A 288 -0.60 -7.38 -23.58
CA LEU A 288 0.74 -7.97 -23.44
C LEU A 288 1.85 -7.02 -23.91
N ILE A 289 1.61 -6.29 -25.01
CA ILE A 289 2.54 -5.28 -25.53
C ILE A 289 2.69 -4.12 -24.55
N GLU A 290 1.59 -3.52 -24.08
CA GLU A 290 1.62 -2.40 -23.13
C GLU A 290 2.24 -2.81 -21.80
N TYR A 291 1.91 -4.00 -21.32
CA TYR A 291 2.47 -4.55 -20.10
C TYR A 291 3.98 -4.78 -20.23
N ALA A 292 4.44 -5.36 -21.36
CA ALA A 292 5.86 -5.58 -21.62
C ALA A 292 6.67 -4.27 -21.72
N LYS A 293 6.09 -3.21 -22.29
CA LYS A 293 6.71 -1.87 -22.35
C LYS A 293 7.03 -1.31 -20.95
N LEU A 294 6.33 -1.78 -19.93
CA LEU A 294 6.44 -1.30 -18.56
C LEU A 294 7.32 -2.21 -17.67
N ASN A 295 8.02 -3.18 -18.26
CA ASN A 295 8.92 -4.08 -17.53
C ASN A 295 10.02 -3.34 -16.76
N GLU A 296 10.58 -2.26 -17.33
CA GLU A 296 11.55 -1.43 -16.62
C GLU A 296 10.93 -0.77 -15.38
N VAL A 297 9.68 -0.31 -15.47
CA VAL A 297 8.95 0.26 -14.33
C VAL A 297 8.78 -0.76 -13.22
N ILE A 298 8.46 -2.02 -13.57
CA ILE A 298 8.37 -3.12 -12.60
C ILE A 298 9.70 -3.35 -11.87
N HIS A 299 10.80 -3.37 -12.61
CA HIS A 299 12.13 -3.51 -12.02
C HIS A 299 12.49 -2.34 -11.10
N GLN A 300 12.13 -1.10 -11.47
CA GLN A 300 12.32 0.06 -10.61
C GLN A 300 11.46 -0.03 -9.34
N LEU A 301 10.21 -0.48 -9.44
CA LEU A 301 9.33 -0.67 -8.28
C LEU A 301 9.88 -1.72 -7.30
N ASP A 302 10.37 -2.85 -7.81
CA ASP A 302 10.94 -3.91 -6.96
C ASP A 302 12.23 -3.45 -6.28
N LYS A 303 13.15 -2.84 -7.04
CA LYS A 303 14.42 -2.34 -6.52
C LYS A 303 14.23 -1.32 -5.39
N ASN A 304 13.18 -0.52 -5.45
CA ASN A 304 12.89 0.54 -4.49
C ASN A 304 11.81 0.16 -3.45
N SER A 305 11.35 -1.09 -3.42
CA SER A 305 10.24 -1.54 -2.57
C SER A 305 10.41 -1.22 -1.07
N GLN A 306 11.62 -1.42 -0.53
CA GLN A 306 11.94 -1.02 0.85
C GLN A 306 11.99 0.50 0.99
N HIS A 307 12.53 1.18 -0.03
CA HIS A 307 12.71 2.62 -0.02
C HIS A 307 11.40 3.38 -0.13
N PHE A 308 10.32 2.80 -0.63
CA PHE A 308 9.01 3.44 -0.49
C PHE A 308 8.47 3.44 0.94
N ARG A 309 9.09 2.71 1.87
CA ARG A 309 8.68 2.66 3.28
C ARG A 309 9.68 3.33 4.22
N PHE A 310 10.97 3.24 3.94
CA PHE A 310 12.02 3.74 4.82
C PHE A 310 13.11 4.50 4.06
N PRO A 311 13.69 5.55 4.67
CA PRO A 311 14.79 6.31 4.08
C PRO A 311 16.11 5.54 4.06
N THR A 312 16.20 4.42 4.79
CA THR A 312 17.40 3.61 4.93
C THR A 312 17.23 2.20 4.32
N ASN A 313 18.36 1.60 3.93
CA ASN A 313 18.43 0.20 3.52
C ASN A 313 18.45 -0.75 4.75
N VAL A 314 18.49 -2.06 4.52
CA VAL A 314 18.60 -3.09 5.59
C VAL A 314 19.87 -3.00 6.45
N LYS A 315 20.89 -2.23 6.02
CA LYS A 315 22.13 -1.98 6.76
C LYS A 315 22.06 -0.68 7.58
N GLY A 316 20.99 0.09 7.44
CA GLY A 316 20.83 1.39 8.08
C GLY A 316 21.43 2.56 7.31
N ASP A 317 21.97 2.34 6.11
CA ASP A 317 22.52 3.43 5.29
C ASP A 317 21.39 4.20 4.60
N PHE A 318 21.46 5.53 4.63
CA PHE A 318 20.56 6.38 3.85
C PHE A 318 20.65 6.07 2.36
N HIS A 319 19.49 5.98 1.72
CA HIS A 319 19.39 5.78 0.29
C HIS A 319 18.68 6.95 -0.37
N ASN A 320 19.28 7.48 -1.43
CA ASN A 320 18.59 8.42 -2.30
C ASN A 320 17.84 7.63 -3.36
N ILE A 321 16.50 7.55 -3.24
CA ILE A 321 15.66 7.06 -4.33
C ILE A 321 16.01 7.92 -5.55
N GLN A 322 16.49 7.28 -6.61
CA GLN A 322 16.78 7.97 -7.86
C GLN A 322 15.47 8.24 -8.61
N LEU A 323 14.66 9.15 -8.07
CA LEU A 323 13.34 9.50 -8.59
C LEU A 323 13.40 10.05 -10.01
N SER A 324 14.53 10.66 -10.40
CA SER A 324 14.78 11.07 -11.78
C SER A 324 14.73 9.91 -12.78
N LYS A 325 14.79 8.65 -12.31
CA LYS A 325 14.66 7.44 -13.12
C LYS A 325 13.30 6.77 -13.02
N ILE A 326 12.43 7.24 -12.12
CA ILE A 326 11.07 6.73 -11.95
C ILE A 326 10.10 7.78 -12.48
N SER A 327 9.60 7.56 -13.68
CA SER A 327 8.49 8.34 -14.21
C SER A 327 7.23 7.95 -13.46
N PHE A 328 6.72 8.85 -12.60
CA PHE A 328 5.51 8.55 -11.82
C PHE A 328 4.30 8.31 -12.73
N ILE A 329 4.25 9.00 -13.87
CA ILE A 329 3.25 8.78 -14.91
C ILE A 329 3.33 7.39 -15.50
N ASP A 330 4.52 6.83 -15.72
CA ASP A 330 4.64 5.48 -16.27
C ASP A 330 4.23 4.41 -15.22
N VAL A 331 4.43 4.70 -13.94
CA VAL A 331 3.90 3.86 -12.83
C VAL A 331 2.37 3.92 -12.80
N LEU A 332 1.78 5.10 -12.95
CA LEU A 332 0.33 5.25 -13.03
C LEU A 332 -0.23 4.57 -14.27
N LYS A 333 0.41 4.70 -15.44
CA LYS A 333 0.03 3.96 -16.65
C LYS A 333 0.07 2.46 -16.42
N LEU A 334 1.15 1.93 -15.82
CA LEU A 334 1.22 0.52 -15.44
C LEU A 334 0.02 0.16 -14.57
N TYR A 335 -0.20 0.88 -13.49
CA TYR A 335 -1.31 0.58 -12.59
C TYR A 335 -2.68 0.63 -13.28
N TYR A 336 -2.98 1.67 -14.08
CA TYR A 336 -4.25 1.82 -14.78
C TYR A 336 -4.47 0.83 -15.93
N TYR A 337 -3.42 0.45 -16.67
CA TYR A 337 -3.53 -0.54 -17.75
C TYR A 337 -3.56 -1.97 -17.23
N THR A 338 -2.90 -2.22 -16.10
CA THR A 338 -2.92 -3.55 -15.45
C THR A 338 -4.19 -3.79 -14.66
N ASP A 339 -4.85 -2.76 -14.11
CA ASP A 339 -6.04 -2.94 -13.26
C ASP A 339 -7.18 -3.70 -13.97
N PRO A 340 -7.65 -3.32 -15.18
CA PRO A 340 -8.68 -4.07 -15.89
C PRO A 340 -8.21 -5.46 -16.29
N PHE A 341 -6.99 -5.56 -16.80
CA PHE A 341 -6.41 -6.82 -17.25
C PHE A 341 -6.33 -7.83 -16.09
N LEU A 342 -5.68 -7.47 -15.00
CA LEU A 342 -5.54 -8.31 -13.81
C LEU A 342 -6.87 -8.51 -13.06
N THR A 343 -7.95 -7.81 -13.40
CA THR A 343 -9.24 -8.01 -12.72
C THR A 343 -10.17 -8.91 -13.52
N PHE A 344 -10.12 -8.86 -14.85
CA PHE A 344 -11.11 -9.52 -15.70
C PHE A 344 -10.53 -10.63 -16.57
N SER A 345 -9.21 -10.70 -16.77
CA SER A 345 -8.62 -11.66 -17.72
C SER A 345 -8.97 -13.10 -17.39
N ASN A 346 -8.81 -13.53 -16.13
CA ASN A 346 -9.10 -14.91 -15.76
C ASN A 346 -10.59 -15.25 -15.96
N ASN A 347 -11.52 -14.39 -15.54
CA ASN A 347 -12.95 -14.58 -15.78
C ASN A 347 -13.27 -14.70 -17.27
N VAL A 348 -12.68 -13.84 -18.11
CA VAL A 348 -12.87 -13.90 -19.58
C VAL A 348 -12.33 -15.22 -20.14
N LEU A 349 -11.16 -15.68 -19.68
CA LEU A 349 -10.60 -16.97 -20.11
C LEU A 349 -11.45 -18.15 -19.66
N GLU A 350 -12.03 -18.10 -18.46
CA GLU A 350 -12.97 -19.11 -17.97
C GLU A 350 -14.26 -19.13 -18.80
N GLU A 351 -14.91 -17.98 -19.01
CA GLU A 351 -16.15 -17.84 -19.80
C GLU A 351 -16.00 -18.36 -21.24
N ASN A 352 -14.79 -18.28 -21.81
CA ASN A 352 -14.48 -18.75 -23.15
C ASN A 352 -13.93 -20.21 -23.18
N GLY A 353 -13.98 -20.94 -22.06
CA GLY A 353 -13.58 -22.35 -21.98
C GLY A 353 -12.08 -22.58 -22.21
N ILE A 354 -11.26 -21.61 -21.82
CA ILE A 354 -9.79 -21.66 -21.89
C ILE A 354 -9.20 -22.13 -20.57
N LEU A 355 -9.75 -21.67 -19.44
CA LEU A 355 -9.51 -22.24 -18.12
C LEU A 355 -10.49 -23.40 -17.88
N VAL A 356 -9.99 -24.60 -17.56
CA VAL A 356 -10.80 -25.83 -17.35
C VAL A 356 -10.27 -26.66 -16.19
#